data_AF-A0A182N9D4-F1
#
_entry.id   AF-A0A182N9D4-F1
#
_cell.length_a   1.000
_cell.length_b   1.000
_cell.length_c   1.000
_cell.angle_alpha   90.00
_cell.angle_beta   90.00
_cell.angle_gamma   90.00
#
_symmetry.space_group_name_H-M   'P 1'
#
loop_
_entity.id
_entity.type
_entity.pdbx_description
1 polymer ?
#
loop_
_entity_poly.entity_id
_entity_poly.type
_entity_poly.pdbx_seq_one_letter_code
_entity_poly.pdbx_strand_id
1 'polypeptide(L)'
;MFSKVNAPGAKDELLTSSNKPYHLETIAGFGSDRSLDGEWILFQHRSSGSVDFNRSWHEYRTGFGTLEEEHWLGLDKLHEMLQTGRHEMMVVMEDFEGMRVYAHYDAFSVGSAQEKYVIKTVGKYTGTAGDSMRYHVGSKFTTFDQDNDVFATNCAALHGGGWWFKDCYSWFVW
;
A
#
# COMPACT_ATOMS: atom_id res chain seq x y z
N MET A 1 -1.86 4.60 2.17
CA MET A 1 -1.80 3.19 2.61
C MET A 1 -0.65 3.00 3.57
N PHE A 2 -0.86 2.13 4.55
CA PHE A 2 -0.04 2.01 5.74
C PHE A 2 0.37 0.56 5.96
N SER A 3 1.56 0.33 6.53
CA SER A 3 2.04 -0.99 6.95
C SER A 3 2.55 -0.94 8.39
N LYS A 4 2.33 -1.98 9.19
CA LYS A 4 2.84 -2.10 10.57
C LYS A 4 3.28 -3.53 10.85
N VAL A 5 4.35 -3.71 11.63
CA VAL A 5 4.87 -5.04 11.99
C VAL A 5 4.03 -5.64 13.12
N ASN A 6 3.57 -6.88 12.93
CA ASN A 6 2.91 -7.70 13.93
C ASN A 6 3.96 -8.54 14.69
N ALA A 7 4.56 -7.98 15.74
CA ALA A 7 5.37 -8.77 16.68
C ALA A 7 5.52 -8.09 18.06
N PRO A 8 5.21 -8.80 19.17
CA PRO A 8 5.76 -8.45 20.47
C PRO A 8 7.24 -8.87 20.47
N GLY A 9 8.16 -7.91 20.35
CA GLY A 9 9.60 -8.15 20.50
C GLY A 9 10.44 -8.14 19.21
N ALA A 10 9.88 -7.80 18.05
CA ALA A 10 10.70 -7.47 16.87
C ALA A 10 11.22 -6.03 17.00
N LYS A 11 12.22 -5.90 17.88
CA LYS A 11 13.24 -4.84 17.95
C LYS A 11 12.82 -3.49 17.36
N ASP A 12 12.52 -2.56 18.27
CA ASP A 12 12.58 -1.09 18.15
C ASP A 12 13.91 -0.54 17.56
N GLU A 13 14.84 -1.42 17.18
CA GLU A 13 16.20 -1.14 16.71
C GLU A 13 16.22 -0.63 15.26
N LEU A 14 15.12 -0.77 14.49
CA LEU A 14 14.93 -0.11 13.19
C LEU A 14 14.16 1.22 13.27
N LEU A 15 13.64 1.58 14.45
CA LEU A 15 12.65 2.66 14.63
C LEU A 15 13.21 3.92 15.32
N THR A 16 14.53 4.08 15.51
CA THR A 16 15.09 5.18 16.34
C THR A 16 16.16 6.07 15.70
N SER A 17 16.42 6.03 14.38
CA SER A 17 17.39 6.95 13.75
C SER A 17 16.73 8.06 12.92
N SER A 18 17.35 9.24 12.92
CA SER A 18 16.93 10.46 12.21
C SER A 18 17.10 10.41 10.67
N ASN A 19 17.10 9.21 10.08
CA ASN A 19 17.32 9.00 8.65
C ASN A 19 16.52 7.79 8.11
N LYS A 20 15.26 7.65 8.55
CA LYS A 20 14.39 6.54 8.10
C LYS A 20 14.02 6.72 6.63
N PRO A 21 14.11 5.67 5.80
CA PRO A 21 13.77 5.76 4.38
C PRO A 21 12.24 5.78 4.12
N TYR A 22 11.43 6.08 5.14
CA TYR A 22 9.97 6.02 5.14
C TYR A 22 9.38 7.00 6.16
N HIS A 23 8.15 7.46 5.92
CA HIS A 23 7.38 8.29 6.85
C HIS A 23 6.60 7.43 7.85
N LEU A 24 6.56 7.85 9.11
CA LEU A 24 5.68 7.26 10.13
C LEU A 24 4.52 8.20 10.40
N GLU A 25 3.31 7.65 10.32
CA GLU A 25 2.09 8.36 10.65
C GLU A 25 1.47 7.73 11.90
N THR A 26 1.05 8.56 12.86
CA THR A 26 0.32 8.08 14.02
C THR A 26 -1.16 8.00 13.67
N ILE A 27 -1.71 6.79 13.66
CA ILE A 27 -3.15 6.57 13.57
C ILE A 27 -3.69 6.43 14.99
N ALA A 28 -4.71 7.22 15.33
CA ALA A 28 -5.39 7.17 16.61
C ALA A 28 -6.88 7.43 16.47
N GLY A 29 -7.72 6.64 17.14
CA GLY A 29 -9.18 6.82 17.15
C GLY A 29 -9.83 6.57 15.80
N PHE A 30 -9.26 5.68 14.99
CA PHE A 30 -9.82 5.34 13.69
C PHE A 30 -10.96 4.31 13.86
N GLY A 31 -12.20 4.77 13.77
CA GLY A 31 -13.39 3.95 14.08
C GLY A 31 -13.54 3.65 15.58
N SER A 32 -14.32 2.62 15.91
CA SER A 32 -14.50 2.19 17.32
C SER A 32 -13.40 1.23 17.81
N ASP A 33 -12.59 0.68 16.90
CA ASP A 33 -11.57 -0.31 17.21
C ASP A 33 -10.22 0.37 17.50
N ARG A 34 -9.89 0.44 18.80
CA ARG A 34 -8.63 1.02 19.28
C ARG A 34 -7.41 0.13 19.02
N SER A 35 -7.58 -1.11 18.54
CA SER A 35 -6.45 -2.00 18.24
C SER A 35 -5.61 -1.52 17.06
N LEU A 36 -6.17 -0.64 16.22
CA LEU A 36 -5.51 -0.04 15.06
C LEU A 36 -4.66 1.18 15.43
N ASP A 37 -4.75 1.68 16.65
CA ASP A 37 -3.99 2.83 17.12
C ASP A 37 -2.47 2.50 17.14
N GLY A 38 -1.63 3.48 16.84
CA GLY A 38 -0.18 3.38 16.90
C GLY A 38 0.55 4.02 15.72
N GLU A 39 1.85 3.77 15.64
CA GLU A 39 2.69 4.22 14.52
C GLU A 39 2.59 3.26 13.34
N TRP A 40 2.37 3.84 12.16
CA TRP A 40 2.25 3.12 10.90
C TRP A 40 3.23 3.67 9.88
N ILE A 41 3.86 2.78 9.11
CA ILE A 41 4.69 3.18 7.98
C ILE A 41 3.78 3.57 6.83
N LEU A 42 3.77 4.86 6.47
CA LEU A 42 3.03 5.38 5.33
C LEU A 42 3.86 5.12 4.07
N PHE A 43 3.45 4.13 3.26
CA PHE A 43 4.18 3.76 2.03
C PHE A 43 3.55 4.34 0.76
N GLN A 44 2.35 4.89 0.86
CA GLN A 44 1.67 5.60 -0.21
C GLN A 44 0.73 6.65 0.39
N HIS A 45 0.72 7.86 -0.18
CA HIS A 45 -0.14 8.95 0.29
C HIS A 45 -0.66 9.77 -0.88
N ARG A 46 -1.96 10.09 -0.87
CA ARG A 46 -2.66 10.98 -1.81
C ARG A 46 -3.49 11.97 -0.99
N SER A 47 -3.51 13.23 -1.39
CA SER A 47 -4.24 14.29 -0.70
C SER A 47 -4.58 15.48 -1.60
N SER A 48 -3.64 15.95 -2.41
CA SER A 48 -3.75 17.21 -3.17
C SER A 48 -3.71 17.05 -4.69
N GLY A 49 -3.26 15.90 -5.18
CA GLY A 49 -2.97 15.68 -6.60
C GLY A 49 -1.71 16.40 -7.10
N SER A 50 -0.82 16.85 -6.21
CA SER A 50 0.44 17.52 -6.57
C SER A 50 1.45 16.58 -7.26
N VAL A 51 1.32 15.28 -7.05
CA VAL A 51 2.21 14.26 -7.64
C VAL A 51 1.45 13.43 -8.66
N ASP A 52 1.99 13.33 -9.86
CA ASP A 52 1.50 12.41 -10.88
C ASP A 52 1.83 10.96 -10.49
N PHE A 53 0.83 10.08 -10.49
CA PHE A 53 0.98 8.66 -10.23
C PHE A 53 1.00 7.81 -11.51
N ASN A 54 0.77 8.38 -12.69
CA ASN A 54 0.93 7.68 -13.96
C ASN A 54 2.40 7.54 -14.35
N ARG A 55 3.13 6.72 -13.56
CA ARG A 55 4.59 6.58 -13.59
C ARG A 55 5.03 5.25 -14.18
N SER A 56 6.28 5.24 -14.65
CA SER A 56 6.93 4.07 -15.23
C SER A 56 7.16 2.96 -14.20
N TRP A 57 7.42 1.74 -14.68
CA TRP A 57 7.83 0.61 -13.84
C TRP A 57 9.05 0.96 -12.99
N HIS A 58 10.03 1.63 -13.59
CA HIS A 58 11.24 2.03 -12.88
C HIS A 58 10.94 2.97 -11.70
N GLU A 59 10.11 3.99 -11.91
CA GLU A 59 9.71 4.93 -10.86
C GLU A 59 8.89 4.25 -9.76
N TYR A 60 7.98 3.35 -10.12
CA TYR A 60 7.23 2.56 -9.13
C TYR A 60 8.13 1.62 -8.30
N ARG A 61 9.23 1.15 -8.87
CA ARG A 61 10.23 0.36 -8.14
C ARG A 61 11.04 1.20 -7.15
N THR A 62 11.54 2.35 -7.60
CA THR A 62 12.45 3.20 -6.81
C THR A 62 11.72 4.13 -5.84
N GLY A 63 10.46 4.44 -6.11
CA GLY A 63 9.67 5.43 -5.39
C GLY A 63 9.68 6.80 -6.06
N PHE A 64 8.68 7.62 -5.73
CA PHE A 64 8.51 8.99 -6.23
C PHE A 64 7.67 9.83 -5.25
N GLY A 65 7.73 11.16 -5.42
CA GLY A 65 7.12 12.11 -4.49
C GLY A 65 8.00 12.38 -3.26
N THR A 66 7.42 13.02 -2.25
CA THR A 66 8.12 13.45 -1.03
C THR A 66 7.44 12.83 0.18
N LEU A 67 8.21 12.29 1.13
CA LEU A 67 7.69 11.49 2.25
C LEU A 67 6.71 12.28 3.13
N GLU A 68 6.88 13.59 3.20
CA GLU A 68 6.03 14.54 3.93
C GLU A 68 4.76 14.96 3.16
N GLU A 69 4.67 14.63 1.87
CA GLU A 69 3.56 14.99 0.98
C GLU A 69 2.96 13.73 0.30
N GLU A 70 2.46 13.87 -0.93
CA GLU A 70 2.07 12.75 -1.77
C GLU A 70 3.31 11.96 -2.22
N HIS A 71 3.28 10.65 -2.06
CA HIS A 71 4.38 9.80 -2.47
C HIS A 71 3.98 8.35 -2.66
N TRP A 72 4.91 7.63 -3.28
CA TRP A 72 5.01 6.18 -3.33
C TRP A 72 6.40 5.78 -2.85
N LEU A 73 6.49 4.94 -1.82
CA LEU A 73 7.75 4.55 -1.17
C LEU A 73 8.73 3.86 -2.14
N GLY A 74 8.19 3.09 -3.09
CA GLY A 74 8.95 2.23 -3.99
C GLY A 74 8.76 0.75 -3.66
N LEU A 75 8.49 -0.07 -4.68
CA LEU A 75 8.25 -1.51 -4.54
C LEU A 75 9.46 -2.27 -4.00
N ASP A 76 10.68 -1.84 -4.33
CA ASP A 76 11.91 -2.47 -3.83
C ASP A 76 12.00 -2.32 -2.30
N LYS A 77 11.84 -1.09 -1.79
CA LYS A 77 11.82 -0.82 -0.34
C LYS A 77 10.65 -1.49 0.37
N LEU A 78 9.46 -1.46 -0.25
CA LEU A 78 8.26 -2.11 0.29
C LEU A 78 8.48 -3.61 0.45
N HIS A 79 9.02 -4.29 -0.58
CA HIS A 79 9.31 -5.71 -0.51
C HIS A 79 10.32 -6.03 0.61
N GLU A 80 11.45 -5.32 0.67
CA GLU A 80 12.48 -5.50 1.71
C GLU A 80 11.90 -5.34 3.12
N MET A 81 11.13 -4.29 3.34
CA MET A 81 10.46 -4.04 4.61
C MET A 81 9.52 -5.20 4.98
N LEU A 82 8.72 -5.70 4.05
CA LEU A 82 7.77 -6.79 4.30
C LEU A 82 8.47 -8.14 4.57
N GLN A 83 9.77 -8.30 4.29
CA GLN A 83 10.54 -9.50 4.67
C GLN A 83 10.97 -9.51 6.14
N THR A 84 10.91 -8.38 6.85
CA THR A 84 11.39 -8.27 8.24
C THR A 84 10.50 -8.96 9.27
N GLY A 85 9.29 -9.37 8.89
CA GLY A 85 8.34 -10.03 9.77
C GLY A 85 6.95 -10.09 9.16
N ARG A 86 5.95 -10.50 9.96
CA ARG A 86 4.56 -10.39 9.55
C ARG A 86 4.17 -8.91 9.62
N HIS A 87 3.70 -8.34 8.52
CA HIS A 87 3.11 -7.00 8.50
C HIS A 87 1.61 -7.06 8.34
N GLU A 88 0.90 -6.10 8.90
CA GLU A 88 -0.49 -5.76 8.58
C GLU A 88 -0.54 -4.53 7.68
N MET A 89 -1.64 -4.37 6.95
CA MET A 89 -1.86 -3.23 6.05
C MET A 89 -3.16 -2.51 6.38
N MET A 90 -3.12 -1.18 6.33
CA MET A 90 -4.31 -0.34 6.43
C MET A 90 -4.44 0.58 5.20
N VAL A 91 -5.65 0.66 4.68
CA VAL A 91 -6.06 1.66 3.70
C VAL A 91 -7.05 2.58 4.39
N VAL A 92 -6.74 3.86 4.43
CA VAL A 92 -7.62 4.92 4.96
C VAL A 92 -7.98 5.81 3.78
N MET A 93 -9.27 6.13 3.67
CA MET A 93 -9.78 7.10 2.70
C MET A 93 -10.63 8.11 3.43
N GLU A 94 -10.53 9.35 3.00
CA GLU A 94 -11.30 10.49 3.49
C GLU A 94 -11.93 11.18 2.29
N ASP A 95 -13.20 11.56 2.40
CA ASP A 95 -13.88 12.35 1.38
C ASP A 95 -13.73 13.86 1.62
N PHE A 96 -14.36 14.67 0.76
CA PHE A 96 -14.31 16.12 0.88
C PHE A 96 -15.11 16.68 2.06
N GLU A 97 -15.96 15.88 2.72
CA GLU A 97 -16.72 16.25 3.91
C GLU A 97 -16.00 15.82 5.21
N GLY A 98 -14.83 15.19 5.10
CA GLY A 98 -14.03 14.71 6.22
C GLY A 98 -14.48 13.35 6.79
N MET A 99 -15.41 12.66 6.10
CA MET A 99 -15.82 11.32 6.45
C MET A 99 -14.72 10.33 6.10
N ARG A 100 -14.30 9.56 7.11
CA ARG A 100 -13.23 8.57 7.01
C ARG A 100 -13.75 7.15 6.99
N VAL A 101 -13.22 6.34 6.08
CA VAL A 101 -13.39 4.88 6.08
C VAL A 101 -12.04 4.19 6.08
N TYR A 102 -12.03 2.89 6.42
CA TYR A 102 -10.83 2.08 6.33
C TYR A 102 -11.07 0.66 5.89
N ALA A 103 -10.00 0.05 5.38
CA ALA A 103 -9.82 -1.38 5.22
C ALA A 103 -8.54 -1.79 5.93
N HIS A 104 -8.64 -2.69 6.89
CA HIS A 104 -7.53 -3.27 7.62
C HIS A 104 -7.37 -4.75 7.26
N TYR A 105 -6.11 -5.17 7.13
CA TYR A 105 -5.68 -6.48 6.69
C TYR A 105 -4.61 -7.01 7.65
N ASP A 106 -4.91 -8.08 8.38
CA ASP A 106 -4.01 -8.60 9.44
C ASP A 106 -2.72 -9.28 8.91
N ALA A 107 -2.56 -9.36 7.60
CA ALA A 107 -1.32 -9.77 6.95
C ALA A 107 -1.16 -8.97 5.66
N PHE A 108 0.08 -8.69 5.26
CA PHE A 108 0.39 -8.13 3.97
C PHE A 108 1.79 -8.58 3.54
N SER A 109 1.90 -9.15 2.34
CA SER A 109 3.20 -9.49 1.77
C SER A 109 3.14 -9.49 0.26
N VAL A 110 4.26 -9.10 -0.35
CA VAL A 110 4.44 -9.05 -1.80
C VAL A 110 5.70 -9.83 -2.19
N GLY A 111 5.67 -10.42 -3.39
CA GLY A 111 6.82 -11.11 -3.96
C GLY A 111 7.98 -10.17 -4.30
N SER A 112 9.08 -10.75 -4.78
CA SER A 112 10.25 -9.98 -5.21
C SER A 112 10.05 -9.31 -6.58
N ALA A 113 11.03 -8.54 -7.03
CA ALA A 113 11.06 -7.98 -8.38
C ALA A 113 10.97 -9.06 -9.49
N GLN A 114 11.58 -10.24 -9.28
CA GLN A 114 11.51 -11.37 -10.21
C GLN A 114 10.09 -11.95 -10.28
N GLU A 115 9.36 -11.91 -9.17
CA GLU A 115 7.97 -12.31 -9.07
C GLU A 115 7.00 -11.18 -9.45
N LYS A 116 7.53 -10.05 -9.94
CA LYS A 116 6.76 -8.85 -10.31
C LYS A 116 5.91 -8.31 -9.15
N TYR A 117 6.44 -8.40 -7.93
CA TYR A 117 5.83 -7.93 -6.69
C TYR A 117 4.41 -8.45 -6.45
N VAL A 118 4.10 -9.68 -6.88
CA VAL A 118 2.78 -10.30 -6.70
C VAL A 118 2.26 -10.16 -5.25
N ILE A 119 0.99 -9.79 -5.04
CA ILE A 119 0.39 -9.86 -3.70
C ILE A 119 0.29 -11.33 -3.30
N LYS A 120 1.05 -11.73 -2.28
CA LYS A 120 1.07 -13.10 -1.76
C LYS A 120 -0.10 -13.36 -0.81
N THR A 121 -0.38 -12.40 0.07
CA THR A 121 -1.52 -12.46 1.00
C THR A 121 -1.87 -11.07 1.52
N VAL A 122 -3.15 -10.89 1.85
CA VAL A 122 -3.67 -9.75 2.62
C VAL A 122 -4.36 -10.21 3.93
N GLY A 123 -4.19 -11.48 4.33
CA GLY A 123 -4.72 -11.96 5.62
C GLY A 123 -6.25 -11.88 5.75
N LYS A 124 -6.75 -11.57 6.93
CA LYS A 124 -8.17 -11.33 7.25
C LYS A 124 -8.50 -9.84 7.16
N TYR A 125 -9.66 -9.54 6.60
CA TYR A 125 -10.17 -8.19 6.46
C TYR A 125 -11.03 -7.79 7.66
N THR A 126 -10.87 -6.53 8.10
CA THR A 126 -11.84 -5.79 8.93
C THR A 126 -11.93 -4.36 8.42
N GLY A 127 -13.08 -3.70 8.55
CA GLY A 127 -13.21 -2.28 8.21
C GLY A 127 -14.57 -1.87 7.68
N THR A 128 -14.65 -0.63 7.20
CA THR A 128 -15.86 0.02 6.69
C THR A 128 -15.80 0.32 5.20
N ALA A 129 -14.64 0.22 4.55
CA ALA A 129 -14.43 0.57 3.14
C ALA A 129 -14.71 -0.57 2.13
N GLY A 130 -15.14 -1.74 2.60
CA GLY A 130 -15.20 -2.97 1.79
C GLY A 130 -13.84 -3.69 1.61
N ASP A 131 -13.88 -4.98 1.29
CA ASP A 131 -12.70 -5.86 1.11
C ASP A 131 -12.23 -5.90 -0.37
N SER A 132 -11.74 -4.78 -0.88
CA SER A 132 -11.37 -4.69 -2.30
C SER A 132 -9.97 -5.21 -2.62
N MET A 133 -9.04 -5.23 -1.65
CA MET A 133 -7.69 -5.75 -1.89
C MET A 133 -7.67 -7.27 -2.06
N ARG A 134 -8.65 -7.99 -1.48
CA ARG A 134 -8.77 -9.44 -1.66
C ARG A 134 -8.81 -9.84 -3.14
N TYR A 135 -9.49 -9.06 -3.96
CA TYR A 135 -9.64 -9.32 -5.39
C TYR A 135 -8.28 -9.36 -6.10
N HIS A 136 -7.33 -8.55 -5.62
CA HIS A 136 -5.99 -8.37 -6.18
C HIS A 136 -4.96 -9.40 -5.66
N VAL A 137 -5.33 -10.28 -4.72
CA VAL A 137 -4.43 -11.33 -4.24
C VAL A 137 -4.05 -12.27 -5.40
N GLY A 138 -2.76 -12.53 -5.54
CA GLY A 138 -2.19 -13.31 -6.64
C GLY A 138 -1.90 -12.50 -7.91
N SER A 139 -2.29 -11.23 -7.97
CA SER A 139 -1.98 -10.35 -9.10
C SER A 139 -0.58 -9.76 -9.00
N LYS A 140 0.10 -9.65 -10.14
CA LYS A 140 1.39 -8.97 -10.29
C LYS A 140 1.18 -7.47 -10.40
N PHE A 141 2.21 -6.70 -10.08
CA PHE A 141 2.17 -5.25 -10.27
C PHE A 141 2.30 -4.91 -11.76
N THR A 142 1.53 -3.94 -12.22
CA THR A 142 1.44 -3.51 -13.62
C THR A 142 1.52 -1.98 -13.70
N THR A 143 2.27 -1.48 -14.67
CA THR A 143 2.40 -0.05 -15.03
C THR A 143 2.14 0.13 -16.53
N PHE A 144 2.00 1.38 -17.00
CA PHE A 144 1.69 1.64 -18.42
C PHE A 144 2.76 1.07 -19.38
N ASP A 145 4.00 0.96 -18.93
CA ASP A 145 5.15 0.45 -19.68
C ASP A 145 5.52 -1.01 -19.33
N GLN A 146 4.83 -1.65 -18.37
CA GLN A 146 5.07 -3.04 -18.02
C GLN A 146 3.77 -3.76 -17.64
N ASP A 147 3.09 -4.31 -18.65
CA ASP A 147 1.88 -5.11 -18.51
C ASP A 147 2.17 -6.47 -17.86
N ASN A 148 1.61 -6.70 -16.68
CA ASN A 148 1.64 -7.99 -15.98
C ASN A 148 0.24 -8.40 -15.48
N ASP A 149 -0.82 -7.73 -15.93
CA ASP A 149 -2.19 -8.05 -15.54
C ASP A 149 -2.72 -9.23 -16.38
N VAL A 150 -3.96 -9.65 -16.13
CA VAL A 150 -4.56 -10.79 -16.84
C VAL A 150 -5.62 -10.36 -17.84
N PHE A 151 -5.81 -9.06 -18.03
CA PHE A 151 -6.77 -8.52 -18.98
C PHE A 151 -6.20 -8.54 -20.40
N ALA A 152 -7.08 -8.36 -21.39
CA ALA A 152 -6.67 -8.39 -22.80
C ALA A 152 -5.85 -7.15 -23.21
N THR A 153 -5.94 -6.07 -22.44
CA THR A 153 -5.24 -4.80 -22.67
C THR A 153 -4.66 -4.29 -21.35
N ASN A 154 -3.54 -3.56 -21.41
CA ASN A 154 -2.88 -3.04 -20.22
C ASN A 154 -3.80 -2.10 -19.40
N CYS A 155 -4.24 -2.55 -18.23
CA CYS A 155 -5.13 -1.80 -17.36
C CYS A 155 -4.48 -0.52 -16.81
N ALA A 156 -3.17 -0.54 -16.56
CA ALA A 156 -2.45 0.66 -16.11
C ALA A 156 -2.42 1.75 -17.20
N ALA A 157 -2.31 1.36 -18.47
CA ALA A 157 -2.38 2.30 -19.58
C ALA A 157 -3.79 2.90 -19.76
N LEU A 158 -4.84 2.13 -19.48
CA LEU A 158 -6.23 2.57 -19.58
C LEU A 158 -6.67 3.47 -18.43
N HIS A 159 -6.28 3.15 -17.20
CA HIS A 159 -6.80 3.78 -15.99
C HIS A 159 -5.84 4.78 -15.35
N GLY A 160 -4.59 4.79 -15.79
CA GLY A 160 -3.55 5.66 -15.24
C GLY A 160 -3.04 5.15 -13.89
N GLY A 161 -1.72 5.02 -13.80
CA GLY A 161 -1.04 4.60 -12.58
C GLY A 161 -0.70 3.12 -12.52
N GLY A 162 0.16 2.79 -11.56
CA GLY A 162 0.65 1.45 -11.28
C GLY A 162 -0.11 0.78 -10.15
N TRP A 163 -0.52 -0.47 -10.36
CA TRP A 163 -1.25 -1.25 -9.36
C TRP A 163 -1.10 -2.76 -9.55
N TRP A 164 -1.56 -3.53 -8.57
CA TRP A 164 -1.76 -4.99 -8.69
C TRP A 164 -3.02 -5.32 -9.48
N PHE A 165 -3.12 -4.82 -10.72
CA PHE A 165 -4.27 -5.05 -11.59
C PHE A 165 -4.49 -6.55 -11.87
N LYS A 166 -5.76 -6.98 -11.89
CA LYS A 166 -6.17 -8.34 -12.28
C LYS A 166 -6.89 -8.28 -13.62
N ASP A 167 -8.22 -8.39 -13.63
CA ASP A 167 -9.06 -7.95 -14.76
C ASP A 167 -9.37 -6.47 -14.52
N CYS A 168 -8.33 -5.66 -14.65
CA CYS A 168 -8.22 -4.30 -14.13
C CYS A 168 -8.41 -4.23 -12.61
N TYR A 169 -9.42 -3.53 -12.09
CA TYR A 169 -9.50 -3.24 -10.65
C TYR A 169 -10.88 -3.44 -10.04
N SER A 170 -10.88 -3.73 -8.74
CA SER A 170 -12.03 -3.56 -7.86
C SER A 170 -11.79 -2.32 -7.02
N TRP A 171 -12.75 -1.40 -6.98
CA TRP A 171 -12.68 -0.22 -6.11
C TRP A 171 -13.15 -0.56 -4.70
N PHE A 172 -12.69 0.20 -3.71
CA PHE A 172 -13.31 0.22 -2.38
C PHE A 172 -14.72 0.78 -2.51
N VAL A 173 -15.68 0.14 -1.84
CA VAL A 173 -17.06 0.60 -1.88
C VAL A 173 -17.13 1.83 -0.99
N TRP A 174 -17.43 2.96 -1.63
CA TRP A 174 -17.68 4.26 -1.02
C TRP A 174 -18.98 4.80 -1.60
#